data_AF-A0A1M2V5F7-F1
#
_entry.id   AF-A0A1M2V5F7-F1
#
_cell.length_a   1.000
_cell.length_b   1.000
_cell.length_c   1.000
_cell.angle_alpha   90.00
_cell.angle_beta   90.00
_cell.angle_gamma   90.00
#
_symmetry.space_group_name_H-M   'P 1'
#
loop_
_entity.id
_entity.type
_entity.pdbx_description
1 polymer ?
#
loop_
_entity_poly.entity_id
_entity_poly.type
_entity_poly.pdbx_seq_one_letter_code
_entity_poly.pdbx_strand_id
1 'polypeptide(L)'
;MQSQSTNAIRTALLASVGQTDDCTAETPLNRLQRICDRKMNREQFSKTHCSYCGKSGEVALKCCSHCKGVRYCDEACQRADYKPRHKLECTTFARLPTTMAFQSEADAEERFPQHPVFAHAHKDDVGMWVTIEGRIDCKLQPLLDSLDPEVLRERYINTMSGPVADASYAIMRTNRAYSCSLLSLRILVQNRRKDDEPILVFSSRAQMVVKASSTEAVQRGKTDCDNAVTFTQDGIERTVLGVANDPWDHVPRLLIHQFNTTELAENMTGSPYVKDAGQGIVRLAKGDFVVLQLQFRVGDGDTIAKDWQALDAVECIALPWAPWDGVVRPAVLARDLPAIQCEPTVDVGPTGGRLLQARFDRDTIRHYFADIIDRGEDAFMRSHLCSDHADLARKINDSRITMGDKLLKRITESGNMELLLERLRACGRDDLVAKLQ
;
A
#
# COMPACT_ATOMS: atom_id res chain seq x y z
N MET A 1 17.61 24.74 5.40
CA MET A 1 18.09 24.93 4.01
C MET A 1 17.49 23.92 3.01
N GLN A 2 16.75 22.89 3.43
CA GLN A 2 16.12 21.91 2.51
C GLN A 2 14.79 22.37 1.87
N SER A 3 14.11 23.41 2.38
CA SER A 3 12.87 23.94 1.77
C SER A 3 13.07 24.77 0.50
N GLN A 4 14.32 25.11 0.15
CA GLN A 4 14.62 25.89 -1.07
C GLN A 4 14.73 25.00 -2.32
N SER A 5 14.99 23.70 -2.16
CA SER A 5 15.20 22.77 -3.29
C SER A 5 13.89 22.33 -3.95
N THR A 6 12.84 22.08 -3.17
CA THR A 6 11.50 21.74 -3.67
C THR A 6 10.85 22.91 -4.43
N ASN A 7 11.11 24.15 -3.99
CA ASN A 7 10.65 25.34 -4.70
C ASN A 7 11.34 25.52 -6.06
N ALA A 8 12.64 25.20 -6.18
CA ALA A 8 13.36 25.32 -7.45
C ALA A 8 12.85 24.36 -8.53
N ILE A 9 12.54 23.11 -8.16
CA ILE A 9 11.97 22.10 -9.08
C ILE A 9 10.55 22.52 -9.51
N ARG A 10 9.75 23.03 -8.57
CA ARG A 10 8.41 23.58 -8.84
C ARG A 10 8.45 24.75 -9.82
N THR A 11 9.39 25.69 -9.66
CA THR A 11 9.55 26.84 -10.56
C THR A 11 10.02 26.41 -11.96
N ALA A 12 10.90 25.42 -12.07
CA ALA A 12 11.37 24.93 -13.36
C ALA A 12 10.26 24.21 -14.18
N LEU A 13 9.39 23.46 -13.50
CA LEU A 13 8.22 22.83 -14.14
C LEU A 13 7.20 23.86 -14.65
N LEU A 14 6.97 24.93 -13.89
CA LEU A 14 6.04 26.00 -14.26
C LEU A 14 6.53 26.83 -15.46
N ALA A 15 7.85 26.97 -15.64
CA ALA A 15 8.42 27.74 -16.76
C ALA A 15 8.33 27.03 -18.12
N SER A 16 8.14 25.71 -18.16
CA SER A 16 8.10 24.93 -19.42
C SER A 16 6.72 24.84 -20.09
N VAL A 17 5.67 25.34 -19.45
CA VAL A 17 4.30 25.29 -19.99
C VAL A 17 3.99 26.61 -20.67
N GLY A 18 4.14 26.64 -22.01
CA GLY A 18 3.88 27.82 -22.82
C GLY A 18 2.45 28.37 -22.64
N GLN A 19 2.34 29.69 -22.55
CA GLN A 19 1.07 30.40 -22.50
C GLN A 19 0.33 30.25 -23.83
N THR A 20 -0.76 29.48 -23.83
CA THR A 20 -1.78 29.52 -24.88
C THR A 20 -3.02 30.19 -24.31
N ASP A 21 -3.41 31.31 -24.92
CA ASP A 21 -4.62 32.06 -24.59
C ASP A 21 -5.90 31.29 -24.98
N ASP A 22 -6.93 31.53 -24.19
CA ASP A 22 -8.36 31.33 -24.48
C ASP A 22 -8.95 29.90 -24.43
N CYS A 23 -8.93 29.33 -23.23
CA CYS A 23 -10.03 28.60 -22.60
C CYS A 23 -9.62 28.44 -21.13
N THR A 24 -10.50 28.68 -20.17
CA THR A 24 -10.22 28.52 -18.72
C THR A 24 -10.10 27.04 -18.33
N ALA A 25 -9.29 26.28 -19.05
CA ALA A 25 -8.89 24.92 -18.71
C ALA A 25 -8.07 25.00 -17.42
N GLU A 26 -8.70 24.63 -16.31
CA GLU A 26 -8.03 24.47 -15.03
C GLU A 26 -6.83 23.54 -15.21
N THR A 27 -5.64 23.99 -14.80
CA THR A 27 -4.45 23.15 -14.96
C THR A 27 -4.57 21.89 -14.08
N PRO A 28 -4.04 20.73 -14.50
CA PRO A 28 -4.07 19.50 -13.70
C PRO A 28 -3.54 19.70 -12.26
N LEU A 29 -2.55 20.58 -12.08
CA LEU A 29 -1.98 20.93 -10.77
C LEU A 29 -2.96 21.68 -9.86
N ASN A 30 -3.72 22.63 -10.40
CA ASN A 30 -4.74 23.35 -9.62
C ASN A 30 -5.84 22.41 -9.14
N ARG A 31 -6.20 21.42 -9.96
CA ARG A 31 -7.18 20.40 -9.58
C ARG A 31 -6.65 19.46 -8.49
N LEU A 32 -5.39 19.01 -8.59
CA LEU A 32 -4.75 18.23 -7.50
C LEU A 32 -4.76 19.00 -6.19
N GLN A 33 -4.41 20.29 -6.24
CA GLN A 33 -4.47 21.15 -5.08
C GLN A 33 -5.89 21.21 -4.51
N ARG A 34 -6.93 21.38 -5.34
CA ARG A 34 -8.33 21.36 -4.89
C ARG A 34 -8.75 20.03 -4.28
N ILE A 35 -8.34 18.89 -4.85
CA ILE A 35 -8.63 17.57 -4.29
C ILE A 35 -7.97 17.44 -2.91
N CYS A 36 -6.70 17.82 -2.79
CA CYS A 36 -6.00 17.87 -1.51
C CYS A 36 -6.70 18.81 -0.51
N ASP A 37 -7.06 20.02 -0.92
CA ASP A 37 -7.74 21.02 -0.09
C ASP A 37 -9.10 20.52 0.38
N ARG A 38 -9.89 19.87 -0.50
CA ARG A 38 -11.17 19.25 -0.11
C ARG A 38 -10.98 18.14 0.91
N LYS A 39 -9.99 17.30 0.72
CA LYS A 39 -9.69 16.20 1.64
C LYS A 39 -9.25 16.73 3.00
N MET A 40 -8.36 17.72 3.02
CA MET A 40 -7.99 18.44 4.24
C MET A 40 -9.20 19.11 4.88
N ASN A 41 -10.08 19.74 4.09
CA ASN A 41 -11.31 20.38 4.58
C ASN A 41 -12.30 19.36 5.16
N ARG A 42 -12.44 18.17 4.57
CA ARG A 42 -13.30 17.09 5.07
C ARG A 42 -12.76 16.50 6.37
N GLU A 43 -11.45 16.32 6.46
CA GLU A 43 -10.79 15.91 7.69
C GLU A 43 -10.97 16.98 8.77
N GLN A 44 -10.75 18.25 8.43
CA GLN A 44 -10.94 19.37 9.33
C GLN A 44 -12.41 19.50 9.75
N PHE A 45 -13.36 19.32 8.84
CA PHE A 45 -14.79 19.29 9.13
C PHE A 45 -15.11 18.18 10.13
N SER A 46 -14.60 16.97 9.88
CA SER A 46 -14.75 15.82 10.79
C SER A 46 -14.10 16.05 12.16
N LYS A 47 -13.03 16.86 12.24
CA LYS A 47 -12.35 17.26 13.49
C LYS A 47 -13.13 18.32 14.28
N THR A 48 -13.85 19.20 13.58
CA THR A 48 -14.46 20.42 14.12
C THR A 48 -15.97 20.33 14.30
N HIS A 49 -16.66 19.40 13.65
CA HIS A 49 -18.12 19.27 13.70
C HIS A 49 -18.58 18.03 14.46
N CYS A 50 -19.63 18.21 15.26
CA CYS A 50 -20.21 17.10 16.01
C CYS A 50 -21.00 16.15 15.10
N SER A 51 -20.69 14.85 15.18
CA SER A 51 -21.35 13.80 14.41
C SER A 51 -22.83 13.57 14.76
N TYR A 52 -23.32 14.17 15.85
CA TYR A 52 -24.72 14.12 16.29
C TYR A 52 -25.48 15.40 15.93
N CYS A 53 -25.08 16.55 16.49
CA CYS A 53 -25.82 17.81 16.33
C CYS A 53 -25.36 18.69 15.17
N GLY A 54 -24.28 18.32 14.47
CA GLY A 54 -23.73 19.04 13.32
C GLY A 54 -23.06 20.38 13.65
N LYS A 55 -23.10 20.84 14.90
CA LYS A 55 -22.49 22.12 15.31
C LYS A 55 -20.98 22.03 15.24
N SER A 56 -20.34 23.11 14.77
CA SER A 56 -18.91 23.31 14.94
C SER A 56 -18.61 23.61 16.42
N GLY A 57 -17.54 23.02 16.94
CA GLY A 57 -17.01 23.34 18.27
C GLY A 57 -15.90 24.37 18.18
N GLU A 58 -15.94 25.40 19.01
CA GLU A 58 -14.78 26.29 19.25
C GLU A 58 -13.66 25.55 20.00
N VAL A 59 -14.04 24.54 20.79
CA VAL A 59 -13.13 23.67 21.56
C VAL A 59 -12.95 22.35 20.82
N ALA A 60 -11.78 21.73 20.99
CA ALA A 60 -11.49 20.39 20.47
C ALA A 60 -12.59 19.38 20.86
N LEU A 61 -13.30 18.86 19.85
CA LEU A 61 -14.38 17.89 20.06
C LEU A 61 -13.86 16.57 20.63
N LYS A 62 -14.64 15.97 21.53
CA LYS A 62 -14.33 14.66 22.12
C LYS A 62 -14.55 13.57 21.07
N CYS A 63 -13.54 12.74 20.81
CA CYS A 63 -13.69 11.59 19.91
C CYS A 63 -14.20 10.35 20.67
N CYS A 64 -14.90 9.46 19.97
CA CYS A 64 -15.19 8.14 20.52
C CYS A 64 -13.87 7.41 20.81
N SER A 65 -13.69 6.94 22.05
CA SER A 65 -12.46 6.29 22.50
C SER A 65 -12.15 4.98 21.79
N HIS A 66 -13.15 4.30 21.22
CA HIS A 66 -12.98 3.03 20.51
C HIS A 66 -12.68 3.22 19.03
N CYS A 67 -13.54 3.89 18.25
CA CYS A 67 -13.35 3.95 16.80
C CYS A 67 -12.53 5.15 16.32
N LYS A 68 -12.45 6.23 17.12
CA LYS A 68 -11.86 7.53 16.72
C LYS A 68 -12.43 8.17 15.45
N GLY A 69 -13.48 7.59 14.84
CA GLY A 69 -14.10 8.03 13.58
C GLY A 69 -15.30 8.96 13.75
N VAL A 70 -15.74 9.24 14.99
CA VAL A 70 -16.81 10.21 15.29
C VAL A 70 -16.40 11.14 16.41
N ARG A 71 -16.96 12.35 16.43
CA ARG A 71 -16.65 13.40 17.39
C ARG A 71 -17.90 14.09 17.92
N TYR A 72 -17.84 14.53 19.17
CA TYR A 72 -18.98 15.09 19.90
C TYR A 72 -18.59 16.38 20.62
N CYS A 73 -19.53 17.32 20.71
CA CYS A 73 -19.37 18.52 21.55
C CYS A 73 -19.13 18.12 23.01
N ASP A 74 -19.93 17.17 23.49
CA ASP A 74 -19.96 16.74 24.87
C ASP A 74 -20.47 15.29 24.99
N GLU A 75 -20.56 14.83 26.24
CA GLU A 75 -21.05 13.49 26.57
C GLU A 75 -22.57 13.34 26.30
N ALA A 76 -23.34 14.44 26.33
CA ALA A 76 -24.76 14.39 26.03
C ALA A 76 -25.01 14.04 24.56
N CYS A 77 -24.31 14.71 23.64
CA CYS A 77 -24.33 14.38 22.21
C CYS A 77 -23.84 12.96 21.95
N GLN A 78 -22.78 12.51 22.64
CA GLN A 78 -22.28 11.14 22.51
C GLN A 78 -23.32 10.11 22.95
N ARG A 79 -23.93 10.27 24.14
CA ARG A 79 -24.94 9.34 24.65
C ARG A 79 -26.19 9.31 23.77
N ALA A 80 -26.59 10.46 23.22
CA ALA A 80 -27.72 10.59 22.31
C ALA A 80 -27.51 9.86 20.98
N ASP A 81 -26.30 9.90 20.41
CA ASP A 81 -25.96 9.19 19.16
C ASP A 81 -25.61 7.70 19.39
N TYR A 82 -25.06 7.35 20.56
CA TYR A 82 -24.56 6.01 20.85
C TYR A 82 -25.62 4.92 20.74
N LYS A 83 -26.70 5.03 21.50
CA LYS A 83 -27.75 3.99 21.52
C LYS A 83 -28.46 3.79 20.17
N PRO A 84 -28.91 4.85 19.45
CA PRO A 84 -29.69 4.66 18.24
C PRO A 84 -28.87 4.23 17.02
N ARG A 85 -27.59 4.61 16.94
CA ARG A 85 -26.79 4.42 15.72
C ARG A 85 -25.35 4.01 16.01
N HIS A 86 -24.62 4.84 16.75
CA HIS A 86 -23.16 4.72 16.78
C HIS A 86 -22.67 3.43 17.46
N LYS A 87 -23.40 2.86 18.43
CA LYS A 87 -23.04 1.59 19.06
C LYS A 87 -22.85 0.49 18.02
N LEU A 88 -23.82 0.32 17.12
CA LEU A 88 -23.76 -0.70 16.07
C LEU A 88 -22.57 -0.44 15.16
N GLU A 89 -22.47 0.75 14.58
CA GLU A 89 -21.38 1.15 13.68
C GLU A 89 -19.98 1.01 14.30
N CYS A 90 -19.86 1.27 15.61
CA CYS A 90 -18.61 1.15 16.35
C CYS A 90 -18.22 -0.32 16.51
N THR A 91 -19.18 -1.19 16.87
CA THR A 91 -18.93 -2.62 17.08
C THR A 91 -18.74 -3.41 15.79
N THR A 92 -19.40 -3.01 14.70
CA THR A 92 -19.31 -3.69 13.40
C THR A 92 -18.21 -3.14 12.51
N PHE A 93 -17.38 -2.23 13.03
CA PHE A 93 -16.29 -1.64 12.24
C PHE A 93 -16.79 -0.91 10.97
N ALA A 94 -18.03 -0.42 10.98
CA ALA A 94 -18.66 0.21 9.82
C ALA A 94 -18.00 1.55 9.44
N ARG A 95 -17.52 2.30 10.45
CA ARG A 95 -16.76 3.55 10.23
C ARG A 95 -15.28 3.34 10.49
N LEU A 96 -14.45 3.76 9.55
CA LEU A 96 -13.00 3.86 9.71
C LEU A 96 -12.61 5.03 10.62
N PRO A 97 -11.41 5.02 11.23
CA PRO A 97 -10.83 6.19 11.85
C PRO A 97 -10.67 7.33 10.85
N THR A 98 -10.81 8.59 11.30
CA THR A 98 -10.58 9.74 10.44
C THR A 98 -9.08 9.90 10.16
N THR A 99 -8.65 9.64 8.92
CA THR A 99 -7.26 9.77 8.49
C THR A 99 -7.15 10.08 6.99
N MET A 100 -6.13 10.84 6.61
CA MET A 100 -5.80 11.13 5.21
C MET A 100 -5.08 9.97 4.53
N ALA A 101 -4.39 9.11 5.29
CA ALA A 101 -3.71 7.94 4.72
C ALA A 101 -4.66 6.82 4.31
N PHE A 102 -5.95 6.86 4.63
CA PHE A 102 -6.87 5.78 4.27
C PHE A 102 -8.27 6.33 4.00
N GLN A 103 -8.52 6.70 2.75
CA GLN A 103 -9.72 7.40 2.29
C GLN A 103 -10.62 6.47 1.47
N SER A 104 -11.49 5.75 2.15
CA SER A 104 -12.38 4.74 1.56
C SER A 104 -13.67 5.29 0.96
N GLU A 105 -14.00 6.55 1.24
CA GLU A 105 -15.21 7.19 0.75
C GLU A 105 -14.88 8.05 -0.46
N ALA A 106 -15.62 7.87 -1.56
CA ALA A 106 -15.47 8.73 -2.73
C ALA A 106 -15.87 10.18 -2.38
N ASP A 107 -15.17 11.13 -2.98
CA ASP A 107 -15.63 12.52 -2.97
C ASP A 107 -16.79 12.71 -3.95
N ALA A 108 -17.61 13.73 -3.76
CA ALA A 108 -18.81 13.95 -4.60
C ALA A 108 -18.52 14.16 -6.10
N GLU A 109 -17.28 14.48 -6.46
CA GLU A 109 -16.81 14.64 -7.84
C GLU A 109 -16.07 13.41 -8.39
N GLU A 110 -15.78 12.43 -7.54
CA GLU A 110 -15.02 11.23 -7.91
C GLU A 110 -15.98 10.04 -8.00
N ARG A 111 -15.82 9.22 -9.04
CA ARG A 111 -16.63 8.00 -9.19
C ARG A 111 -16.22 6.92 -8.21
N PHE A 112 -14.93 6.90 -7.84
CA PHE A 112 -14.33 5.88 -7.00
C PHE A 112 -13.54 6.54 -5.88
N PRO A 113 -13.47 5.89 -4.69
CA PRO A 113 -12.59 6.36 -3.62
C PRO A 113 -11.12 6.20 -4.02
N GLN A 114 -10.25 7.03 -3.46
CA GLN A 114 -8.80 6.88 -3.63
C GLN A 114 -8.29 5.53 -3.05
N HIS A 115 -8.89 5.08 -1.96
CA HIS A 115 -8.50 3.85 -1.26
C HIS A 115 -9.70 2.90 -1.13
N PRO A 116 -10.17 2.28 -2.23
CA PRO A 116 -11.28 1.34 -2.18
C PRO A 116 -10.99 0.18 -1.23
N VAL A 117 -11.95 -0.14 -0.36
CA VAL A 117 -11.81 -1.28 0.56
C VAL A 117 -12.10 -2.56 -0.21
N PHE A 118 -11.07 -3.35 -0.50
CA PHE A 118 -11.19 -4.64 -1.18
C PHE A 118 -11.29 -5.82 -0.23
N ALA A 119 -10.81 -5.68 1.01
CA ALA A 119 -11.03 -6.68 2.04
C ALA A 119 -11.17 -5.99 3.40
N HIS A 120 -11.99 -6.56 4.27
CA HIS A 120 -12.05 -6.16 5.66
C HIS A 120 -12.39 -7.36 6.55
N ALA A 121 -11.95 -7.31 7.79
CA ALA A 121 -12.31 -8.29 8.81
C ALA A 121 -12.15 -7.68 10.19
N HIS A 122 -12.85 -8.26 11.17
CA HIS A 122 -12.59 -7.99 12.57
C HIS A 122 -12.71 -9.27 13.39
N LYS A 123 -11.92 -9.36 14.45
CA LYS A 123 -11.95 -10.46 15.42
C LYS A 123 -11.48 -9.92 16.77
N ASP A 124 -12.14 -10.35 17.85
CA ASP A 124 -11.82 -9.96 19.23
C ASP A 124 -11.68 -8.42 19.39
N ASP A 125 -12.62 -7.67 18.82
CA ASP A 125 -12.63 -6.20 18.81
C ASP A 125 -11.35 -5.57 18.20
N VAL A 126 -10.62 -6.27 17.33
CA VAL A 126 -9.57 -5.73 16.46
C VAL A 126 -10.02 -5.80 15.01
N GLY A 127 -9.88 -4.70 14.27
CA GLY A 127 -10.33 -4.59 12.88
C GLY A 127 -9.19 -4.34 11.90
N MET A 128 -9.37 -4.81 10.67
CA MET A 128 -8.46 -4.59 9.55
C MET A 128 -9.25 -4.25 8.28
N TRP A 129 -8.74 -3.30 7.50
CA TRP A 129 -9.25 -2.95 6.17
C TRP A 129 -8.07 -2.86 5.20
N VAL A 130 -8.30 -3.30 3.97
CA VAL A 130 -7.25 -3.49 2.98
C VAL A 130 -7.68 -2.82 1.69
N THR A 131 -6.81 -1.96 1.19
CA THR A 131 -6.88 -1.33 -0.13
C THR A 131 -5.60 -1.67 -0.90
N ILE A 132 -5.59 -1.35 -2.17
CA ILE A 132 -4.37 -1.37 -2.97
C ILE A 132 -3.57 -0.07 -2.82
N GLU A 133 -2.25 -0.18 -2.93
CA GLU A 133 -1.31 0.93 -3.10
C GLU A 133 -0.66 0.81 -4.50
N GLY A 134 -1.51 0.77 -5.51
CA GLY A 134 -1.15 0.45 -6.89
C GLY A 134 -0.58 1.65 -7.64
N ARG A 135 -0.02 1.37 -8.81
CA ARG A 135 0.39 2.42 -9.74
C ARG A 135 -0.81 2.90 -10.55
N ILE A 136 -0.71 4.11 -11.09
CA ILE A 136 -1.74 4.70 -11.96
C ILE A 136 -2.01 3.83 -13.21
N ASP A 137 -0.96 3.17 -13.73
CA ASP A 137 -1.05 2.23 -14.87
C ASP A 137 -1.54 0.83 -14.45
N CYS A 138 -1.90 0.65 -13.18
CA CYS A 138 -2.23 -0.61 -12.53
C CYS A 138 -1.18 -1.71 -12.71
N LYS A 139 0.07 -1.38 -13.08
CA LYS A 139 1.14 -2.37 -13.18
C LYS A 139 1.65 -2.68 -11.79
N LEU A 140 1.95 -3.95 -11.56
CA LEU A 140 2.67 -4.36 -10.37
C LEU A 140 4.04 -3.68 -10.32
N GLN A 141 4.55 -3.45 -9.12
CA GLN A 141 5.83 -2.80 -8.93
C GLN A 141 6.98 -3.79 -9.18
N PRO A 142 8.08 -3.39 -9.84
CA PRO A 142 9.31 -4.18 -9.88
C PRO A 142 10.03 -4.12 -8.54
N LEU A 143 10.79 -5.17 -8.20
CA LEU A 143 11.58 -5.23 -6.95
C LEU A 143 12.64 -4.13 -6.87
N LEU A 144 13.13 -3.68 -8.03
CA LEU A 144 14.11 -2.61 -8.12
C LEU A 144 13.61 -1.28 -7.56
N ASP A 145 12.30 -1.04 -7.61
CA ASP A 145 11.71 0.18 -7.04
C ASP A 145 11.66 0.05 -5.52
N SER A 146 12.29 0.96 -4.79
CA SER A 146 12.19 1.10 -3.33
C SER A 146 10.77 1.47 -2.88
N LEU A 147 10.41 1.10 -1.65
CA LEU A 147 9.21 1.63 -0.99
C LEU A 147 9.40 3.09 -0.56
N ASP A 148 10.64 3.48 -0.27
CA ASP A 148 11.00 4.86 0.00
C ASP A 148 11.49 5.54 -1.30
N PRO A 149 10.76 6.57 -1.80
CA PRO A 149 11.16 7.32 -2.98
C PRO A 149 12.44 8.14 -2.78
N GLU A 150 12.81 8.52 -1.56
CA GLU A 150 14.01 9.34 -1.30
C GLU A 150 15.28 8.49 -1.49
N VAL A 151 15.30 7.27 -0.95
CA VAL A 151 16.41 6.31 -1.14
C VAL A 151 16.46 5.73 -2.56
N LEU A 152 15.36 5.79 -3.33
CA LEU A 152 15.27 5.21 -4.66
C LEU A 152 16.42 5.64 -5.58
N ARG A 153 16.74 6.94 -5.60
CA ARG A 153 17.79 7.49 -6.47
C ARG A 153 19.16 6.94 -6.11
N GLU A 154 19.50 6.95 -4.82
CA GLU A 154 20.79 6.46 -4.32
C GLU A 154 20.92 4.97 -4.57
N ARG A 155 19.84 4.22 -4.35
CA ARG A 155 19.76 2.80 -4.66
C ARG A 155 20.05 2.53 -6.14
N TYR A 156 19.43 3.26 -7.06
CA TYR A 156 19.70 3.11 -8.49
C TYR A 156 21.18 3.37 -8.83
N ILE A 157 21.76 4.43 -8.26
CA ILE A 157 23.18 4.74 -8.47
C ILE A 157 24.07 3.60 -7.96
N ASN A 158 23.84 3.13 -6.73
CA ASN A 158 24.64 2.08 -6.10
C ASN A 158 24.47 0.73 -6.80
N THR A 159 23.27 0.42 -7.28
CA THR A 159 22.97 -0.85 -7.97
C THR A 159 23.59 -0.87 -9.37
N MET A 160 23.62 0.28 -10.05
CA MET A 160 24.02 0.38 -11.46
C MET A 160 25.46 0.82 -11.68
N SER A 161 26.12 1.36 -10.66
CA SER A 161 27.45 1.97 -10.77
C SER A 161 28.35 1.57 -9.61
N GLY A 162 29.65 1.45 -9.89
CA GLY A 162 30.67 1.22 -8.87
C GLY A 162 31.03 -0.27 -8.66
N PRO A 163 31.85 -0.55 -7.64
CA PRO A 163 32.45 -1.88 -7.43
C PRO A 163 31.45 -2.97 -7.03
N VAL A 164 30.23 -2.60 -6.64
CA VAL A 164 29.15 -3.52 -6.23
C VAL A 164 28.15 -3.82 -7.36
N ALA A 165 28.35 -3.27 -8.55
CA ALA A 165 27.41 -3.42 -9.67
C ALA A 165 27.28 -4.89 -10.12
N ASP A 166 28.38 -5.64 -10.20
CA ASP A 166 28.34 -7.04 -10.65
C ASP A 166 27.56 -7.93 -9.68
N ALA A 167 27.79 -7.76 -8.37
CA ALA A 167 27.01 -8.44 -7.33
C ALA A 167 25.52 -8.04 -7.41
N SER A 168 25.25 -6.75 -7.67
CA SER A 168 23.89 -6.25 -7.86
C SER A 168 23.22 -6.87 -9.09
N TYR A 169 23.91 -7.01 -10.23
CA TYR A 169 23.37 -7.67 -11.41
C TYR A 169 23.04 -9.14 -11.16
N ALA A 170 23.88 -9.85 -10.40
CA ALA A 170 23.60 -11.22 -9.99
C ALA A 170 22.33 -11.30 -9.12
N ILE A 171 22.18 -10.39 -8.14
CA ILE A 171 20.96 -10.26 -7.32
C ILE A 171 19.74 -9.96 -8.20
N MET A 172 19.84 -9.02 -9.15
CA MET A 172 18.76 -8.61 -10.04
C MET A 172 18.28 -9.76 -10.91
N ARG A 173 19.20 -10.54 -11.49
CA ARG A 173 18.87 -11.70 -12.32
C ARG A 173 18.21 -12.81 -11.50
N THR A 174 18.82 -13.17 -10.37
CA THR A 174 18.35 -14.25 -9.48
C THR A 174 16.96 -13.93 -8.92
N ASN A 175 16.70 -12.68 -8.58
CA ASN A 175 15.45 -12.24 -7.97
C ASN A 175 14.45 -11.60 -8.95
N ARG A 176 14.73 -11.71 -10.26
CA ARG A 176 13.94 -11.13 -11.35
C ARG A 176 13.52 -9.68 -11.06
N ALA A 177 14.48 -8.85 -10.69
CA ALA A 177 14.20 -7.57 -10.06
C ALA A 177 13.43 -6.58 -10.94
N TYR A 178 13.46 -6.76 -12.26
CA TYR A 178 12.71 -5.96 -13.23
C TYR A 178 11.29 -6.45 -13.50
N SER A 179 10.95 -7.68 -13.10
CA SER A 179 9.62 -8.22 -13.31
C SER A 179 8.63 -7.44 -12.46
N CYS A 180 7.59 -6.89 -13.09
CA CYS A 180 6.45 -6.26 -12.44
C CYS A 180 5.67 -7.35 -11.69
N SER A 181 6.04 -7.58 -10.43
CA SER A 181 5.65 -8.79 -9.68
C SER A 181 5.18 -8.49 -8.26
N LEU A 182 5.41 -7.28 -7.75
CA LEU A 182 5.03 -6.88 -6.41
C LEU A 182 3.65 -6.22 -6.40
N LEU A 183 2.72 -6.85 -5.69
CA LEU A 183 1.45 -6.27 -5.29
C LEU A 183 1.66 -5.46 -4.01
N SER A 184 1.42 -4.16 -4.09
CA SER A 184 1.46 -3.26 -2.95
C SER A 184 0.06 -3.12 -2.35
N LEU A 185 -0.07 -3.42 -1.06
CA LEU A 185 -1.31 -3.27 -0.30
C LEU A 185 -1.13 -2.22 0.79
N ARG A 186 -2.17 -1.42 1.01
CA ARG A 186 -2.25 -0.53 2.16
C ARG A 186 -3.30 -1.07 3.12
N ILE A 187 -2.93 -1.18 4.40
CA ILE A 187 -3.70 -1.89 5.43
C ILE A 187 -3.89 -0.98 6.63
N LEU A 188 -5.14 -0.68 6.96
CA LEU A 188 -5.48 -0.02 8.23
C LEU A 188 -5.81 -1.10 9.28
N VAL A 189 -5.19 -1.01 10.45
CA VAL A 189 -5.45 -1.91 11.58
C VAL A 189 -5.83 -1.07 12.80
N GLN A 190 -6.87 -1.46 13.52
CA GLN A 190 -7.33 -0.73 14.70
C GLN A 190 -7.68 -1.65 15.86
N ASN A 191 -7.21 -1.28 17.05
CA ASN A 191 -7.61 -1.92 18.31
C ASN A 191 -8.85 -1.22 18.89
N ARG A 192 -10.02 -1.89 18.95
CA ARG A 192 -11.25 -1.40 19.61
C ARG A 192 -11.60 -2.18 20.86
N ARG A 193 -10.69 -3.01 21.38
CA ARG A 193 -10.91 -3.87 22.54
C ARG A 193 -11.51 -3.13 23.73
N LYS A 194 -12.39 -3.82 24.45
CA LYS A 194 -13.14 -3.27 25.58
C LYS A 194 -12.40 -3.40 26.91
N ASP A 195 -11.45 -4.32 26.99
CA ASP A 195 -10.62 -4.60 28.17
C ASP A 195 -9.43 -3.64 28.35
N ASP A 196 -9.32 -2.63 27.48
CA ASP A 196 -8.25 -1.63 27.47
C ASP A 196 -6.83 -2.23 27.27
N GLU A 197 -6.73 -3.53 26.93
CA GLU A 197 -5.46 -4.20 26.71
C GLU A 197 -4.85 -3.76 25.38
N PRO A 198 -3.58 -3.31 25.36
CA PRO A 198 -2.91 -3.00 24.11
C PRO A 198 -2.57 -4.29 23.36
N ILE A 199 -2.43 -4.18 22.05
CA ILE A 199 -2.02 -5.29 21.18
C ILE A 199 -0.71 -4.95 20.48
N LEU A 200 0.01 -5.98 20.06
CA LEU A 200 1.08 -5.89 19.06
C LEU A 200 0.59 -6.44 17.73
N VAL A 201 0.81 -5.68 16.66
CA VAL A 201 0.57 -6.09 15.27
C VAL A 201 1.91 -6.48 14.65
N PHE A 202 1.98 -7.63 13.97
CA PHE A 202 3.23 -8.18 13.41
C PHE A 202 3.21 -8.17 11.88
N SER A 203 3.49 -7.00 11.30
CA SER A 203 3.23 -6.74 9.88
C SER A 203 4.09 -7.56 8.92
N SER A 204 5.36 -7.80 9.25
CA SER A 204 6.27 -8.67 8.48
C SER A 204 5.80 -10.14 8.39
N ARG A 205 4.90 -10.55 9.29
CA ARG A 205 4.32 -11.89 9.35
C ARG A 205 2.97 -11.98 8.65
N ALA A 206 2.53 -10.92 7.98
CA ALA A 206 1.32 -10.96 7.16
C ALA A 206 1.46 -12.01 6.05
N GLN A 207 0.35 -12.65 5.72
CA GLN A 207 0.26 -13.76 4.78
C GLN A 207 -0.90 -13.55 3.81
N MET A 208 -0.73 -13.91 2.55
CA MET A 208 -1.79 -13.95 1.54
C MET A 208 -2.01 -15.38 1.06
N VAL A 209 -3.27 -15.82 1.02
CA VAL A 209 -3.63 -17.13 0.47
C VAL A 209 -3.97 -16.96 -0.99
N VAL A 210 -3.27 -17.72 -1.84
CA VAL A 210 -3.49 -17.80 -3.28
C VAL A 210 -4.66 -18.74 -3.56
N LYS A 211 -5.50 -18.39 -4.54
CA LYS A 211 -6.55 -19.30 -5.03
C LYS A 211 -5.89 -20.55 -5.60
N ALA A 212 -6.45 -21.73 -5.34
CA ALA A 212 -5.92 -22.98 -5.86
C ALA A 212 -5.71 -22.96 -7.39
N SER A 213 -6.66 -22.36 -8.13
CA SER A 213 -6.59 -22.19 -9.59
C SER A 213 -5.46 -21.28 -10.08
N SER A 214 -4.87 -20.49 -9.19
CA SER A 214 -3.85 -19.49 -9.51
C SER A 214 -2.49 -19.85 -8.91
N THR A 215 -2.39 -20.95 -8.17
CA THR A 215 -1.15 -21.44 -7.52
C THR A 215 0.01 -21.52 -8.52
N GLU A 216 -0.19 -22.20 -9.65
CA GLU A 216 0.87 -22.37 -10.65
C GLU A 216 1.35 -21.02 -11.21
N ALA A 217 0.41 -20.10 -11.52
CA ALA A 217 0.73 -18.79 -12.08
C ALA A 217 1.55 -17.93 -11.13
N VAL A 218 1.19 -17.91 -9.85
CA VAL A 218 1.94 -17.20 -8.81
C VAL A 218 3.32 -17.84 -8.60
N GLN A 219 3.40 -19.17 -8.59
CA GLN A 219 4.67 -19.89 -8.36
C GLN A 219 5.68 -19.68 -9.50
N ARG A 220 5.25 -19.38 -10.74
CA ARG A 220 6.18 -19.03 -11.83
C ARG A 220 7.02 -17.78 -11.55
N GLY A 221 6.50 -16.86 -10.74
CA GLY A 221 7.18 -15.64 -10.34
C GLY A 221 8.10 -15.80 -9.13
N LYS A 222 8.07 -16.96 -8.46
CA LYS A 222 8.80 -17.22 -7.22
C LYS A 222 10.32 -17.24 -7.43
N THR A 223 11.02 -16.75 -6.43
CA THR A 223 12.47 -16.69 -6.27
C THR A 223 12.85 -17.28 -4.90
N ASP A 224 14.13 -17.59 -4.69
CA ASP A 224 14.60 -18.20 -3.44
C ASP A 224 14.45 -17.27 -2.22
N CYS A 225 14.36 -15.95 -2.43
CA CYS A 225 14.16 -14.97 -1.36
C CYS A 225 12.69 -14.82 -0.94
N ASP A 226 11.74 -15.44 -1.65
CA ASP A 226 10.32 -15.29 -1.37
C ASP A 226 9.85 -16.22 -0.26
N ASN A 227 9.10 -15.65 0.68
CA ASN A 227 8.44 -16.38 1.75
C ASN A 227 7.16 -17.04 1.24
N ALA A 228 7.27 -18.02 0.33
CA ALA A 228 6.13 -18.71 -0.26
C ALA A 228 6.10 -20.19 0.13
N VAL A 229 5.03 -20.64 0.76
CA VAL A 229 4.84 -22.01 1.26
C VAL A 229 3.60 -22.62 0.63
N THR A 230 3.76 -23.82 0.07
CA THR A 230 2.65 -24.62 -0.44
C THR A 230 2.14 -25.55 0.65
N PHE A 231 0.83 -25.69 0.77
CA PHE A 231 0.17 -26.54 1.76
C PHE A 231 -1.10 -27.15 1.16
N THR A 232 -1.59 -28.24 1.77
CA THR A 232 -2.85 -28.87 1.36
C THR A 232 -3.92 -28.57 2.39
N GLN A 233 -5.06 -28.05 1.95
CA GLN A 233 -6.24 -27.82 2.77
C GLN A 233 -7.45 -28.41 2.07
N ASP A 234 -8.20 -29.29 2.75
CA ASP A 234 -9.36 -29.99 2.19
C ASP A 234 -9.02 -30.78 0.90
N GLY A 235 -7.80 -31.33 0.82
CA GLY A 235 -7.31 -32.05 -0.37
C GLY A 235 -6.94 -31.15 -1.55
N ILE A 236 -6.98 -29.82 -1.38
CA ILE A 236 -6.65 -28.85 -2.42
C ILE A 236 -5.29 -28.21 -2.10
N GLU A 237 -4.37 -28.26 -3.06
CA GLU A 237 -3.08 -27.58 -2.96
C GLU A 237 -3.26 -26.06 -3.06
N ARG A 238 -2.69 -25.35 -2.08
CA ARG A 238 -2.75 -23.90 -1.95
C ARG A 238 -1.37 -23.35 -1.69
N THR A 239 -1.14 -22.11 -2.09
CA THR A 239 0.08 -21.36 -1.77
C THR A 239 -0.26 -20.23 -0.80
N VAL A 240 0.60 -20.05 0.22
CA VAL A 240 0.64 -18.86 1.05
C VAL A 240 1.86 -18.04 0.66
N LEU A 241 1.68 -16.73 0.52
CA LEU A 241 2.73 -15.75 0.29
C LEU A 241 2.91 -14.90 1.55
N GLY A 242 4.12 -14.78 2.06
CA GLY A 242 4.48 -13.79 3.06
C GLY A 242 4.82 -12.45 2.41
N VAL A 243 5.03 -11.43 3.26
CA VAL A 243 5.62 -10.16 2.82
C VAL A 243 6.94 -10.43 2.10
N ALA A 244 7.12 -9.85 0.92
CA ALA A 244 8.33 -10.01 0.12
C ALA A 244 9.54 -9.44 0.88
N ASN A 245 10.70 -10.08 0.77
CA ASN A 245 11.94 -9.52 1.30
C ASN A 245 12.68 -8.76 0.21
N ASP A 246 13.34 -7.69 0.61
CA ASP A 246 14.29 -7.00 -0.23
C ASP A 246 15.60 -7.80 -0.28
N PRO A 247 16.06 -8.28 -1.45
CA PRO A 247 17.26 -9.12 -1.50
C PRO A 247 18.57 -8.33 -1.35
N TRP A 248 18.54 -6.99 -1.37
CA TRP A 248 19.72 -6.17 -1.09
C TRP A 248 19.92 -5.95 0.41
N ASP A 249 18.83 -5.65 1.11
CA ASP A 249 18.90 -5.25 2.52
C ASP A 249 18.48 -6.39 3.47
N HIS A 250 17.94 -7.48 2.93
CA HIS A 250 17.39 -8.63 3.67
C HIS A 250 16.31 -8.25 4.69
N VAL A 251 15.57 -7.17 4.40
CA VAL A 251 14.45 -6.70 5.23
C VAL A 251 13.10 -6.97 4.54
N PRO A 252 12.04 -7.22 5.30
CA PRO A 252 10.68 -7.27 4.76
C PRO A 252 10.32 -5.94 4.08
N ARG A 253 9.67 -6.02 2.92
CA ARG A 253 9.18 -4.87 2.16
C ARG A 253 7.88 -4.38 2.76
N LEU A 254 8.03 -3.67 3.86
CA LEU A 254 6.96 -3.02 4.61
C LEU A 254 7.33 -1.58 4.96
N LEU A 255 6.31 -0.75 5.12
CA LEU A 255 6.42 0.62 5.63
C LEU A 255 5.29 0.88 6.61
N ILE A 256 5.59 1.49 7.76
CA ILE A 256 4.59 2.00 8.69
C ILE A 256 4.25 3.43 8.27
N HIS A 257 3.27 3.57 7.39
CA HIS A 257 2.94 4.83 6.74
C HIS A 257 2.42 5.88 7.72
N GLN A 258 1.51 5.48 8.64
CA GLN A 258 0.92 6.41 9.59
C GLN A 258 0.54 5.71 10.90
N PHE A 259 0.73 6.37 12.04
CA PHE A 259 0.16 5.97 13.32
C PHE A 259 -0.83 7.02 13.80
N ASN A 260 -2.06 6.61 14.07
CA ASN A 260 -3.17 7.53 14.33
C ASN A 260 -3.24 8.63 13.26
N THR A 261 -3.15 9.91 13.62
CA THR A 261 -3.15 11.05 12.67
C THR A 261 -1.75 11.60 12.39
N THR A 262 -0.69 10.85 12.72
CA THR A 262 0.70 11.30 12.63
C THR A 262 1.47 10.43 11.63
N GLU A 263 1.97 11.06 10.58
CA GLU A 263 2.93 10.43 9.66
C GLU A 263 4.20 10.10 10.43
N LEU A 264 4.69 8.87 10.25
CA LEU A 264 5.91 8.43 10.91
C LEU A 264 7.09 8.72 9.99
N ALA A 265 8.02 9.56 10.45
CA ALA A 265 9.30 9.71 9.78
C ALA A 265 10.14 8.43 9.95
N GLU A 266 11.00 8.13 8.97
CA GLU A 266 11.78 6.88 8.90
C GLU A 266 12.71 6.66 10.12
N ASN A 267 13.15 7.74 10.78
CA ASN A 267 14.10 7.69 11.88
C ASN A 267 13.47 7.60 13.27
N MET A 268 12.27 7.00 13.40
CA MET A 268 11.53 6.87 14.67
C MET A 268 12.08 5.80 15.62
N THR A 269 13.40 5.60 15.64
CA THR A 269 14.10 4.85 16.69
C THR A 269 13.76 5.46 18.05
N GLY A 270 12.92 4.76 18.84
CA GLY A 270 12.50 5.21 20.18
C GLY A 270 11.04 5.64 20.31
N SER A 271 10.21 5.58 19.27
CA SER A 271 8.76 5.77 19.43
C SER A 271 8.19 4.70 20.39
N PRO A 272 7.40 5.08 21.41
CA PRO A 272 6.83 4.12 22.35
C PRO A 272 5.82 3.16 21.69
N TYR A 273 5.33 3.50 20.49
CA TYR A 273 4.35 2.74 19.73
C TYR A 273 4.99 1.79 18.71
N VAL A 274 6.17 2.09 18.19
CA VAL A 274 6.88 1.21 17.24
C VAL A 274 7.93 0.41 18.00
N LYS A 275 7.70 -0.90 18.15
CA LYS A 275 8.60 -1.78 18.91
C LYS A 275 9.76 -2.30 18.07
N ASP A 276 9.50 -2.51 16.79
CA ASP A 276 10.50 -2.89 15.79
C ASP A 276 10.02 -2.40 14.43
N ALA A 277 10.65 -1.34 13.91
CA ALA A 277 10.26 -0.76 12.64
C ALA A 277 10.57 -1.70 11.46
N GLY A 278 11.74 -2.37 11.48
CA GLY A 278 12.17 -3.27 10.41
C GLY A 278 11.32 -4.53 10.28
N GLN A 279 10.72 -4.98 11.39
CA GLN A 279 9.75 -6.08 11.38
C GLN A 279 8.30 -5.61 11.34
N GLY A 280 8.05 -4.29 11.31
CA GLY A 280 6.71 -3.71 11.32
C GLY A 280 5.90 -4.08 12.57
N ILE A 281 6.55 -4.15 13.74
CA ILE A 281 5.90 -4.48 15.01
C ILE A 281 5.40 -3.20 15.68
N VAL A 282 4.08 -3.03 15.72
CA VAL A 282 3.43 -1.82 16.21
C VAL A 282 2.50 -2.13 17.37
N ARG A 283 2.63 -1.37 18.45
CA ARG A 283 1.75 -1.39 19.62
C ARG A 283 0.56 -0.47 19.38
N LEU A 284 -0.65 -1.02 19.49
CA LEU A 284 -1.90 -0.27 19.44
C LEU A 284 -2.58 -0.33 20.81
N ALA A 285 -2.70 0.81 21.51
CA ALA A 285 -3.60 0.92 22.65
C ALA A 285 -5.06 1.00 22.16
N LYS A 286 -6.01 1.04 23.10
CA LYS A 286 -7.42 1.16 22.74
C LYS A 286 -7.70 2.43 21.92
N GLY A 287 -8.34 2.21 20.79
CA GLY A 287 -8.70 3.20 19.80
C GLY A 287 -7.57 3.58 18.85
N ASP A 288 -6.32 3.21 19.15
CA ASP A 288 -5.20 3.45 18.25
C ASP A 288 -5.36 2.65 16.97
N PHE A 289 -4.88 3.24 15.89
CA PHE A 289 -4.79 2.59 14.60
C PHE A 289 -3.45 2.86 13.92
N VAL A 290 -3.08 1.99 13.00
CA VAL A 290 -1.91 2.13 12.15
C VAL A 290 -2.30 1.88 10.70
N VAL A 291 -1.70 2.63 9.79
CA VAL A 291 -1.75 2.39 8.35
C VAL A 291 -0.39 1.85 7.92
N LEU A 292 -0.41 0.66 7.36
CA LEU A 292 0.76 -0.09 6.90
C LEU A 292 0.73 -0.14 5.37
N GLN A 293 1.90 -0.19 4.74
CA GLN A 293 2.06 -0.54 3.34
C GLN A 293 2.92 -1.80 3.27
N LEU A 294 2.39 -2.87 2.69
CA LEU A 294 3.05 -4.17 2.58
C LEU A 294 3.15 -4.58 1.11
N GLN A 295 4.26 -5.18 0.71
CA GLN A 295 4.43 -5.73 -0.63
C GLN A 295 4.52 -7.25 -0.62
N PHE A 296 3.81 -7.88 -1.56
CA PHE A 296 3.78 -9.32 -1.76
C PHE A 296 4.20 -9.64 -3.19
N ARG A 297 5.04 -10.65 -3.39
CA ARG A 297 5.36 -11.12 -4.73
C ARG A 297 4.28 -12.08 -5.21
N VAL A 298 3.45 -11.60 -6.12
CA VAL A 298 2.31 -12.35 -6.69
C VAL A 298 2.51 -12.61 -8.18
N GLY A 299 3.19 -11.69 -8.88
CA GLY A 299 3.34 -11.73 -10.33
C GLY A 299 4.60 -12.41 -10.82
N ASP A 300 4.57 -12.84 -12.08
CA ASP A 300 5.76 -13.22 -12.86
C ASP A 300 6.17 -12.13 -13.86
N GLY A 301 5.38 -11.05 -13.97
CA GLY A 301 5.58 -9.96 -14.92
C GLY A 301 5.05 -10.25 -16.32
N ASP A 302 4.43 -11.42 -16.52
CA ASP A 302 3.87 -11.86 -17.80
C ASP A 302 2.38 -12.24 -17.63
N THR A 303 2.11 -13.36 -16.95
CA THR A 303 0.75 -13.84 -16.72
C THR A 303 0.02 -13.06 -15.63
N ILE A 304 0.75 -12.61 -14.62
CA ILE A 304 0.25 -11.71 -13.58
C ILE A 304 1.20 -10.50 -13.55
N ALA A 305 0.76 -9.41 -14.17
CA ALA A 305 1.53 -8.17 -14.31
C ALA A 305 0.75 -6.92 -13.87
N LYS A 306 -0.56 -7.06 -13.65
CA LYS A 306 -1.45 -5.98 -13.21
C LYS A 306 -2.02 -6.24 -11.82
N ASP A 307 -2.31 -5.16 -11.14
CA ASP A 307 -2.94 -5.09 -9.82
C ASP A 307 -4.20 -5.96 -9.71
N TRP A 308 -5.13 -5.81 -10.67
CA TRP A 308 -6.39 -6.56 -10.67
C TRP A 308 -6.19 -8.06 -10.92
N GLN A 309 -5.17 -8.45 -11.70
CA GLN A 309 -4.82 -9.86 -11.92
C GLN A 309 -4.26 -10.47 -10.64
N ALA A 310 -3.39 -9.74 -9.94
CA ALA A 310 -2.85 -10.18 -8.66
C ALA A 310 -3.94 -10.30 -7.59
N LEU A 311 -4.84 -9.31 -7.50
CA LEU A 311 -5.99 -9.36 -6.60
C LEU A 311 -6.98 -10.48 -6.95
N ASP A 312 -7.16 -10.79 -8.23
CA ASP A 312 -7.94 -11.96 -8.66
C ASP A 312 -7.17 -13.29 -8.51
N ALA A 313 -5.87 -13.30 -8.26
CA ALA A 313 -5.13 -14.52 -7.95
C ALA A 313 -5.21 -14.91 -6.47
N VAL A 314 -5.63 -13.99 -5.59
CA VAL A 314 -5.61 -14.16 -4.14
C VAL A 314 -7.02 -14.31 -3.56
N GLU A 315 -7.14 -15.03 -2.45
CA GLU A 315 -8.42 -15.30 -1.78
C GLU A 315 -8.60 -14.42 -0.55
N CYS A 316 -7.59 -14.36 0.30
CA CYS A 316 -7.63 -13.58 1.53
C CYS A 316 -6.23 -13.16 1.96
N ILE A 317 -6.20 -12.17 2.85
CA ILE A 317 -5.00 -11.73 3.57
C ILE A 317 -5.21 -11.97 5.06
N ALA A 318 -4.13 -12.39 5.71
CA ALA A 318 -4.06 -12.70 7.13
C ALA A 318 -3.01 -11.80 7.80
N LEU A 319 -3.36 -11.18 8.91
CA LEU A 319 -2.46 -10.33 9.68
C LEU A 319 -2.43 -10.80 11.14
N PRO A 320 -1.29 -11.29 11.64
CA PRO A 320 -1.20 -11.75 13.01
C PRO A 320 -1.03 -10.59 13.99
N TRP A 321 -1.63 -10.76 15.16
CA TRP A 321 -1.53 -9.85 16.29
C TRP A 321 -1.57 -10.62 17.60
N ALA A 322 -1.13 -10.01 18.69
CA ALA A 322 -1.23 -10.60 20.03
C ALA A 322 -1.60 -9.53 21.07
N PRO A 323 -2.38 -9.87 22.11
CA PRO A 323 -2.47 -9.05 23.32
C PRO A 323 -1.08 -8.85 23.93
N TRP A 324 -0.85 -7.70 24.57
CA TRP A 324 0.47 -7.36 25.09
C TRP A 324 0.40 -6.74 26.49
N ASP A 325 1.05 -7.40 27.44
CA ASP A 325 1.11 -6.98 28.84
C ASP A 325 2.14 -5.87 29.12
N GLY A 326 2.93 -5.48 28.11
CA GLY A 326 4.00 -4.50 28.25
C GLY A 326 5.34 -5.09 28.71
N VAL A 327 5.37 -6.37 29.10
CA VAL A 327 6.54 -7.04 29.68
C VAL A 327 7.15 -8.05 28.72
N VAL A 328 6.31 -8.86 28.05
CA VAL A 328 6.80 -9.90 27.14
C VAL A 328 7.48 -9.26 25.93
N ARG A 329 8.69 -9.74 25.62
CA ARG A 329 9.44 -9.25 24.45
C ARG A 329 8.71 -9.63 23.16
N PRO A 330 8.57 -8.71 22.18
CA PRO A 330 7.89 -9.01 20.91
C PRO A 330 8.43 -10.24 20.19
N ALA A 331 9.75 -10.48 20.24
CA ALA A 331 10.39 -11.64 19.60
C ALA A 331 10.03 -12.99 20.24
N VAL A 332 9.46 -13.01 21.45
CA VAL A 332 8.91 -14.23 22.06
C VAL A 332 7.53 -14.48 21.49
N LEU A 333 6.63 -13.48 21.57
CA LEU A 333 5.28 -13.56 21.03
C LEU A 333 5.28 -13.92 19.53
N ALA A 334 6.22 -13.38 18.76
CA ALA A 334 6.35 -13.64 17.33
C ALA A 334 6.53 -15.13 16.96
N ARG A 335 7.05 -15.96 17.87
CA ARG A 335 7.26 -17.41 17.63
C ARG A 335 5.97 -18.21 17.78
N ASP A 336 5.05 -17.70 18.59
CA ASP A 336 3.80 -18.36 18.96
C ASP A 336 2.61 -17.82 18.15
N LEU A 337 2.87 -16.96 17.15
CA LEU A 337 1.82 -16.41 16.30
C LEU A 337 1.24 -17.50 15.40
N PRO A 338 -0.09 -17.55 15.25
CA PRO A 338 -0.72 -18.45 14.31
C PRO A 338 -0.33 -18.08 12.88
N ALA A 339 -0.14 -19.11 12.04
CA ALA A 339 0.02 -18.97 10.61
C ALA A 339 -1.19 -19.61 9.91
N ILE A 340 -1.58 -19.09 8.75
CA ILE A 340 -2.83 -19.50 8.08
C ILE A 340 -2.84 -20.97 7.64
N GLN A 341 -1.67 -21.55 7.41
CA GLN A 341 -1.49 -22.95 7.04
C GLN A 341 -1.56 -23.92 8.22
N CYS A 342 -1.50 -23.42 9.46
CA CYS A 342 -1.60 -24.26 10.65
C CYS A 342 -3.07 -24.51 10.95
N GLU A 343 -3.42 -25.75 11.28
CA GLU A 343 -4.75 -26.04 11.83
C GLU A 343 -4.97 -25.19 13.09
N PRO A 344 -6.21 -24.69 13.32
CA PRO A 344 -6.50 -23.92 14.50
C PRO A 344 -6.21 -24.78 15.73
N THR A 345 -5.13 -24.47 16.43
CA THR A 345 -4.79 -25.11 17.69
C THR A 345 -5.90 -24.86 18.69
N VAL A 346 -6.33 -25.92 19.37
CA VAL A 346 -7.43 -25.90 20.33
C VAL A 346 -7.15 -24.84 21.40
N ASP A 347 -8.01 -23.83 21.43
CA ASP A 347 -8.12 -22.73 22.39
C ASP A 347 -6.77 -22.13 22.86
N VAL A 348 -6.19 -21.28 22.02
CA VAL A 348 -5.08 -20.43 22.45
C VAL A 348 -5.65 -19.47 23.48
N GLY A 349 -5.22 -19.61 24.75
CA GLY A 349 -5.73 -18.84 25.89
C GLY A 349 -5.77 -17.31 25.68
N PRO A 350 -6.24 -16.53 26.66
CA PRO A 350 -6.53 -15.10 26.49
C PRO A 350 -5.32 -14.26 26.02
N THR A 351 -4.10 -14.72 26.30
CA THR A 351 -2.83 -14.07 25.93
C THR A 351 -2.24 -14.54 24.60
N GLY A 352 -2.90 -15.49 23.95
CA GLY A 352 -2.40 -16.13 22.73
C GLY A 352 -2.38 -15.20 21.51
N GLY A 353 -1.51 -15.52 20.56
CA GLY A 353 -1.57 -14.92 19.23
C GLY A 353 -2.93 -15.16 18.57
N ARG A 354 -3.33 -14.20 17.74
CA ARG A 354 -4.58 -14.19 16.96
C ARG A 354 -4.28 -13.81 15.53
N LEU A 355 -5.20 -14.11 14.63
CA LEU A 355 -5.08 -13.84 13.20
C LEU A 355 -6.33 -13.08 12.72
N LEU A 356 -6.15 -11.91 12.10
CA LEU A 356 -7.20 -11.24 11.34
C LEU A 356 -7.16 -11.75 9.92
N GLN A 357 -8.22 -12.39 9.45
CA GLN A 357 -8.30 -12.93 8.10
C GLN A 357 -9.40 -12.19 7.32
N ALA A 358 -9.00 -11.39 6.34
CA ALA A 358 -9.90 -10.63 5.48
C ALA A 358 -9.95 -11.25 4.08
N ARG A 359 -11.14 -11.68 3.65
CA ARG A 359 -11.37 -12.19 2.29
C ARG A 359 -11.51 -11.01 1.33
N PHE A 360 -10.94 -11.15 0.14
CA PHE A 360 -11.08 -10.15 -0.91
C PHE A 360 -12.47 -10.22 -1.54
N ASP A 361 -13.15 -9.08 -1.59
CA ASP A 361 -14.43 -8.89 -2.26
C ASP A 361 -14.18 -8.75 -3.77
N ARG A 362 -14.41 -9.86 -4.48
CA ARG A 362 -14.17 -9.95 -5.93
C ARG A 362 -15.09 -9.06 -6.73
N ASP A 363 -16.31 -8.83 -6.26
CA ASP A 363 -17.28 -8.02 -6.99
C ASP A 363 -16.87 -6.55 -6.89
N THR A 364 -16.45 -6.10 -5.71
CA THR A 364 -15.88 -4.76 -5.53
C THR A 364 -14.61 -4.56 -6.35
N ILE A 365 -13.69 -5.54 -6.36
CA ILE A 365 -12.46 -5.48 -7.19
C ILE A 365 -12.80 -5.38 -8.67
N ARG A 366 -13.68 -6.26 -9.18
CA ARG A 366 -14.09 -6.24 -10.60
C ARG A 366 -14.79 -4.95 -10.97
N HIS A 367 -15.64 -4.42 -10.08
CA HIS A 367 -16.33 -3.16 -10.32
C HIS A 367 -15.35 -1.98 -10.43
N TYR A 368 -14.37 -1.90 -9.52
CA TYR A 368 -13.34 -0.86 -9.54
C TYR A 368 -12.48 -0.96 -10.81
N PHE A 369 -12.02 -2.16 -11.17
CA PHE A 369 -11.15 -2.36 -12.34
C PHE A 369 -11.90 -2.60 -13.67
N ALA A 370 -13.22 -2.48 -13.71
CA ALA A 370 -14.01 -2.76 -14.91
C ALA A 370 -13.51 -1.96 -16.12
N ASP A 371 -13.15 -0.69 -15.91
CA ASP A 371 -12.71 0.18 -17.00
C ASP A 371 -11.38 -0.26 -17.62
N ILE A 372 -10.41 -0.74 -16.82
CA ILE A 372 -9.14 -1.25 -17.37
C ILE A 372 -9.31 -2.62 -18.02
N ILE A 373 -10.19 -3.46 -17.46
CA ILE A 373 -10.46 -4.81 -17.96
C ILE A 373 -11.17 -4.74 -19.32
N ASP A 374 -12.21 -3.92 -19.43
CA ASP A 374 -13.09 -3.89 -20.60
C ASP A 374 -12.61 -2.89 -21.67
N ARG A 375 -11.97 -1.79 -21.25
CA ARG A 375 -11.69 -0.62 -22.11
C ARG A 375 -10.23 -0.18 -22.10
N GLY A 376 -9.37 -0.83 -21.32
CA GLY A 376 -7.93 -0.57 -21.26
C GLY A 376 -7.52 0.60 -20.36
N GLU A 377 -6.22 0.86 -20.32
CA GLU A 377 -5.57 1.74 -19.34
C GLU A 377 -6.04 3.21 -19.42
N ASP A 378 -6.25 3.74 -20.63
CA ASP A 378 -6.71 5.13 -20.81
C ASP A 378 -8.11 5.35 -20.22
N ALA A 379 -9.04 4.41 -20.43
CA ALA A 379 -10.39 4.49 -19.90
C ALA A 379 -10.39 4.48 -18.36
N PHE A 380 -9.53 3.63 -17.76
CA PHE A 380 -9.35 3.58 -16.31
C PHE A 380 -8.78 4.88 -15.76
N MET A 381 -7.71 5.41 -16.35
CA MET A 381 -7.12 6.68 -15.92
C MET A 381 -8.16 7.81 -15.99
N ARG A 382 -8.97 7.87 -17.05
CA ARG A 382 -10.00 8.90 -17.19
C ARG A 382 -11.10 8.79 -16.14
N SER A 383 -11.51 7.57 -15.78
CA SER A 383 -12.59 7.37 -14.81
C SER A 383 -12.15 7.47 -13.35
N HIS A 384 -10.89 7.14 -13.05
CA HIS A 384 -10.36 7.14 -11.68
C HIS A 384 -9.58 8.40 -11.32
N LEU A 385 -8.88 9.00 -12.29
CA LEU A 385 -8.02 10.16 -12.06
C LEU A 385 -8.49 11.43 -12.76
N CYS A 386 -9.57 11.37 -13.55
CA CYS A 386 -10.08 12.39 -14.47
C CYS A 386 -9.36 12.46 -15.85
N SER A 387 -10.03 13.11 -16.81
CA SER A 387 -9.53 13.32 -18.17
C SER A 387 -8.18 14.03 -18.21
N ASP A 388 -8.03 15.09 -17.41
CA ASP A 388 -6.85 15.96 -17.47
C ASP A 388 -5.61 15.23 -16.94
N HIS A 389 -5.79 14.36 -15.94
CA HIS A 389 -4.73 13.49 -15.44
C HIS A 389 -4.36 12.41 -16.43
N ALA A 390 -5.33 11.78 -17.08
CA ALA A 390 -5.06 10.81 -18.13
C ALA A 390 -4.23 11.44 -19.26
N ASP A 391 -4.56 12.68 -19.66
CA ASP A 391 -3.82 13.41 -20.68
C ASP A 391 -2.43 13.84 -20.21
N LEU A 392 -2.27 14.26 -18.95
CA LEU A 392 -0.95 14.57 -18.37
C LEU A 392 -0.08 13.32 -18.25
N ALA A 393 -0.63 12.22 -17.74
CA ALA A 393 0.08 10.94 -17.61
C ALA A 393 0.53 10.43 -18.99
N ARG A 394 -0.33 10.55 -20.00
CA ARG A 394 0.02 10.24 -21.40
C ARG A 394 1.16 11.12 -21.90
N LYS A 395 1.08 12.45 -21.72
CA LYS A 395 2.16 13.38 -22.10
C LYS A 395 3.48 13.05 -21.41
N ILE A 396 3.46 12.70 -20.12
CA ILE A 396 4.66 12.28 -19.38
C ILE A 396 5.19 10.98 -19.96
N ASN A 397 4.33 10.00 -20.25
CA ASN A 397 4.73 8.74 -20.85
C ASN A 397 5.32 8.92 -22.26
N ASP A 398 4.69 9.73 -23.12
CA ASP A 398 5.17 10.05 -24.47
C ASP A 398 6.52 10.78 -24.41
N SER A 399 6.69 11.69 -23.45
CA SER A 399 7.96 12.36 -23.18
C SER A 399 9.04 11.38 -22.74
N ARG A 400 8.71 10.42 -21.85
CA ARG A 400 9.62 9.37 -21.39
C ARG A 400 10.04 8.45 -22.54
N ILE A 401 9.10 8.03 -23.39
CA ILE A 401 9.40 7.23 -24.59
C ILE A 401 10.33 8.00 -25.52
N THR A 402 9.99 9.25 -25.85
CA THR A 402 10.81 10.11 -26.73
C THR A 402 12.22 10.32 -26.17
N MET A 403 12.35 10.50 -24.85
CA MET A 403 13.65 10.62 -24.19
C MET A 403 14.44 9.30 -24.23
N GLY A 404 13.77 8.17 -24.04
CA GLY A 404 14.33 6.83 -24.18
C GLY A 404 14.88 6.60 -25.58
N ASP A 405 14.12 6.93 -26.63
CA ASP A 405 14.55 6.80 -28.02
C ASP A 405 15.76 7.69 -28.33
N LYS A 406 15.75 8.93 -27.83
CA LYS A 406 16.91 9.84 -27.96
C LYS A 406 18.14 9.34 -27.21
N LEU A 407 17.97 8.61 -26.11
CA LEU A 407 19.08 8.01 -25.37
C LEU A 407 19.62 6.79 -26.13
N LEU A 408 18.74 5.90 -26.59
CA LEU A 408 19.11 4.74 -27.40
C LEU A 408 19.85 5.16 -28.67
N LYS A 409 19.34 6.17 -29.39
CA LYS A 409 20.02 6.73 -30.57
C LYS A 409 21.45 7.20 -30.25
N ARG A 410 21.64 7.92 -29.14
CA ARG A 410 22.98 8.37 -28.71
C ARG A 410 23.91 7.21 -28.35
N ILE A 411 23.39 6.16 -27.73
CA ILE A 411 24.16 4.94 -27.41
C ILE A 411 24.59 4.25 -28.71
N THR A 412 23.70 4.14 -29.70
CA THR A 412 24.00 3.59 -31.03
C THR A 412 25.08 4.42 -31.74
N GLU A 413 24.92 5.75 -31.79
CA GLU A 413 25.88 6.67 -32.42
C GLU A 413 27.26 6.64 -31.76
N SER A 414 27.32 6.30 -30.47
CA SER A 414 28.59 6.17 -29.73
C SER A 414 29.24 4.78 -29.84
N GLY A 415 28.65 3.85 -30.62
CA GLY A 415 29.15 2.47 -30.74
C GLY A 415 28.99 1.61 -29.47
N ASN A 416 28.17 2.05 -28.51
CA ASN A 416 28.02 1.41 -27.19
C ASN A 416 26.82 0.44 -27.12
N MET A 417 26.25 0.02 -28.26
CA MET A 417 25.07 -0.84 -28.28
C MET A 417 25.36 -2.24 -27.71
N GLU A 418 26.50 -2.84 -28.05
CA GLU A 418 26.87 -4.17 -27.53
C GLU A 418 26.96 -4.19 -26.00
N LEU A 419 27.58 -3.15 -25.42
CA LEU A 419 27.66 -2.98 -23.97
C LEU A 419 26.28 -2.82 -23.33
N LEU A 420 25.36 -2.11 -23.97
CA LEU A 420 23.97 -2.01 -23.50
C LEU A 420 23.27 -3.37 -23.53
N LEU A 421 23.38 -4.12 -24.64
CA LEU A 421 22.79 -5.45 -24.76
C LEU A 421 23.39 -6.41 -23.72
N GLU A 422 24.70 -6.37 -23.50
CA GLU A 422 25.38 -7.14 -22.46
C GLU A 422 24.83 -6.80 -21.07
N ARG A 423 24.68 -5.51 -20.74
CA ARG A 423 24.08 -5.08 -19.46
C ARG A 423 22.63 -5.52 -19.30
N LEU A 424 21.82 -5.44 -20.37
CA LEU A 424 20.44 -5.91 -20.35
C LEU A 424 20.37 -7.42 -20.11
N ARG A 425 21.20 -8.23 -20.78
CA ARG A 425 21.34 -9.67 -20.49
C ARG A 425 21.81 -9.91 -19.06
N ALA A 426 22.79 -9.12 -18.59
CA ALA A 426 23.31 -9.25 -17.23
C ALA A 426 22.21 -9.01 -16.18
N CYS A 427 21.28 -8.11 -16.48
CA CYS A 427 20.10 -7.77 -15.71
C CYS A 427 18.92 -8.75 -15.88
N GLY A 428 19.03 -9.78 -16.73
CA GLY A 428 17.94 -10.72 -17.04
C GLY A 428 16.82 -10.12 -17.90
N ARG A 429 17.13 -9.14 -18.76
CA ARG A 429 16.21 -8.47 -19.70
C ARG A 429 16.36 -8.97 -21.13
N ASP A 430 16.39 -10.29 -21.30
CA ASP A 430 16.50 -10.92 -22.61
C ASP A 430 15.32 -10.55 -23.53
N ASP A 431 14.16 -10.22 -22.96
CA ASP A 431 12.99 -9.69 -23.67
C ASP A 431 13.27 -8.39 -24.42
N LEU A 432 14.06 -7.48 -23.83
CA LEU A 432 14.44 -6.22 -24.45
C LEU A 432 15.58 -6.41 -25.44
N VAL A 433 16.51 -7.29 -25.11
CA VAL A 433 17.63 -7.64 -26.01
C VAL A 433 17.08 -8.17 -27.33
N ALA A 434 16.11 -9.08 -27.29
CA ALA A 434 15.46 -9.63 -28.48
C ALA A 434 14.67 -8.60 -29.30
N LYS A 435 14.23 -7.49 -28.69
CA LYS A 435 13.53 -6.39 -29.39
C LYS A 435 14.49 -5.36 -30.00
N LEU A 436 15.72 -5.28 -29.49
CA LEU A 436 16.74 -4.32 -29.94
C LEU A 436 17.70 -4.92 -30.98
N GLN A 437 17.71 -6.25 -31.12
CA GLN A 437 18.36 -7.00 -32.20
C GLN A 437 17.40 -7.15 -33.38
#